data_AF-A0A524HQF1-F1
#
_entry.id   AF-A0A524HQF1-F1
#
_cell.length_a   1.000
_cell.length_b   1.000
_cell.length_c   1.000
_cell.angle_alpha   90.00
_cell.angle_beta   90.00
_cell.angle_gamma   90.00
#
_symmetry.space_group_name_H-M   'P 1'
#
loop_
_entity.id
_entity.type
_entity.pdbx_description
1 polymer ?
#
loop_
_entity_poly.entity_id
_entity_poly.type
_entity_poly.pdbx_seq_one_letter_code
_entity_poly.pdbx_strand_id
1 'polypeptide(L)'
;MTNVSHRIRRADAAFAVVRDFYFASRYGERRLVPGISDFTFGNPHEMPLAGLVDAIRAHAVPQNKNWFSYKTSEEEPQKFLAERMTRQLG
;
A
#
# COMPACT_ATOMS: atom_id res chain seq x y z
N MET A 1 18.38 -28.92 -1.46
CA MET A 1 18.49 -27.64 -2.19
C MET A 1 17.10 -27.21 -2.60
N THR A 2 16.62 -26.09 -2.08
CA THR A 2 15.30 -25.57 -2.44
C THR A 2 15.37 -25.03 -3.87
N ASN A 3 14.55 -25.58 -4.78
CA ASN A 3 14.50 -25.14 -6.17
C ASN A 3 13.78 -23.78 -6.25
N VAL A 4 14.49 -22.71 -5.92
CA VAL A 4 13.99 -21.34 -6.07
C VAL A 4 14.17 -20.89 -7.52
N SER A 5 13.07 -20.44 -8.13
CA SER A 5 13.06 -19.92 -9.50
C SER A 5 14.14 -18.86 -9.72
N HIS A 6 14.79 -18.91 -10.88
CA HIS A 6 15.83 -17.96 -11.27
C HIS A 6 15.34 -16.49 -11.22
N ARG A 7 14.08 -16.23 -11.60
CA ARG A 7 13.50 -14.88 -11.55
C ARG A 7 13.41 -14.33 -10.13
N ILE A 8 13.09 -15.17 -9.16
CA ILE A 8 13.00 -14.79 -7.75
C ILE A 8 14.39 -14.48 -7.19
N ARG A 9 15.39 -15.32 -7.51
CA ARG A 9 16.78 -15.06 -7.11
C ARG A 9 17.31 -13.74 -7.67
N ARG A 10 16.99 -13.43 -8.92
CA ARG A 10 17.38 -12.15 -9.54
C ARG A 10 16.66 -10.96 -8.90
N ALA A 11 15.38 -11.08 -8.59
CA ALA A 11 14.64 -10.03 -7.89
C ALA A 11 15.21 -9.76 -6.49
N ASP A 12 15.51 -10.81 -5.73
CA ASP A 12 16.13 -10.68 -4.40
C ASP A 12 17.51 -10.01 -4.49
N ALA A 13 18.36 -10.46 -5.42
CA ALA A 13 19.67 -9.85 -5.63
C ALA A 13 19.58 -8.37 -6.05
N ALA A 14 18.62 -8.02 -6.91
CA ALA A 14 18.40 -6.62 -7.31
C ALA A 14 17.90 -5.74 -6.16
N PHE A 15 17.14 -6.31 -5.21
CA PHE A 15 16.62 -5.59 -4.05
C PHE A 15 17.59 -5.54 -2.86
N ALA A 16 18.70 -6.29 -2.91
CA ALA A 16 19.64 -6.43 -1.80
C ALA A 16 20.11 -5.08 -1.23
N VAL A 17 20.46 -4.11 -2.08
CA VAL A 17 20.94 -2.80 -1.63
C VAL A 17 19.88 -2.04 -0.83
N VAL A 18 18.61 -2.07 -1.26
CA VAL A 18 17.49 -1.41 -0.55
C VAL A 18 17.23 -2.11 0.78
N ARG A 19 17.22 -3.45 0.78
CA ARG A 19 17.09 -4.25 2.01
C ARG A 19 18.20 -3.94 3.00
N ASP A 20 19.45 -3.94 2.56
CA ASP A 20 20.61 -3.76 3.42
C ASP A 20 20.67 -2.30 3.92
N PHE A 21 20.30 -1.31 3.10
CA PHE A 21 20.07 0.06 3.56
C PHE A 21 18.99 0.13 4.64
N TYR A 22 17.86 -0.54 4.43
CA TYR A 22 16.73 -0.53 5.35
C TYR A 22 17.05 -1.20 6.69
N PHE A 23 17.78 -2.32 6.70
CA PHE A 23 17.97 -3.14 7.91
C PHE A 23 19.37 -3.04 8.55
N ALA A 24 20.42 -2.85 7.76
CA ALA A 24 21.81 -3.02 8.21
C ALA A 24 22.67 -1.76 8.03
N SER A 25 22.04 -0.59 7.86
CA SER A 25 22.74 0.69 7.75
C SER A 25 22.40 1.61 8.92
N ARG A 26 23.13 2.75 8.99
CA ARG A 26 22.82 3.84 9.90
C ARG A 26 21.36 4.31 9.81
N TYR A 27 20.73 4.23 8.64
CA TYR A 27 19.31 4.52 8.52
C TYR A 27 18.47 3.53 9.34
N GLY A 28 18.71 2.22 9.21
CA GLY A 28 18.01 1.19 9.97
C GLY A 28 18.18 1.34 11.49
N GLU A 29 19.37 1.75 11.94
CA GLU A 29 19.67 2.02 13.36
C GLU A 29 18.97 3.26 13.92
N ARG A 30 18.72 4.27 13.09
CA ARG A 30 18.31 5.61 13.54
C ARG A 30 16.93 6.04 13.11
N ARG A 31 16.30 5.37 12.15
CA ARG A 31 14.91 5.65 11.77
C ARG A 31 14.02 5.58 13.01
N LEU A 32 13.02 6.45 13.08
CA LEU A 32 12.11 6.60 14.22
C LEU A 32 12.72 7.20 15.50
N VAL A 33 14.03 7.51 15.54
CA VAL A 33 14.60 8.25 16.68
C VAL A 33 14.04 9.68 16.68
N PRO A 34 13.48 10.16 17.81
CA PRO A 34 12.94 11.51 17.91
C PRO A 34 13.97 12.59 17.53
N GLY A 35 13.53 13.60 16.79
CA GLY A 35 14.38 14.72 16.36
C GLY A 35 15.22 14.45 15.11
N ILE A 36 15.15 13.26 14.52
CA ILE A 36 15.79 12.98 13.22
C ILE A 36 14.81 13.33 12.09
N SER A 37 15.26 14.17 11.16
CA SER A 37 14.58 14.38 9.89
C SER A 37 14.91 13.25 8.93
N ASP A 38 13.92 12.39 8.71
CA ASP A 38 14.02 11.25 7.80
C ASP A 38 13.41 11.60 6.43
N PHE A 39 14.26 11.66 5.41
CA PHE A 39 13.87 11.99 4.03
C PHE A 39 13.98 10.78 3.08
N THR A 40 13.98 9.57 3.63
CA THR A 40 14.29 8.37 2.86
C THR A 40 13.05 7.71 2.26
N PHE A 41 12.16 7.16 3.09
CA PHE A 41 10.98 6.42 2.66
C PHE A 41 9.71 7.23 2.90
N GLY A 42 8.84 7.28 1.88
CA GLY A 42 7.64 8.12 1.87
C GLY A 42 6.40 7.47 2.50
N ASN A 43 6.51 6.94 3.72
CA ASN A 43 5.31 6.59 4.47
C ASN A 43 4.47 7.86 4.67
N PRO A 44 3.16 7.88 4.35
CA PRO A 44 2.36 9.08 4.54
C PRO A 44 2.36 9.54 6.01
N HIS A 45 2.64 10.82 6.24
CA HIS A 45 2.66 11.43 7.59
C HIS A 45 1.32 12.03 7.99
N GLU A 46 0.43 12.25 7.03
CA GLU A 46 -0.88 12.82 7.26
C GLU A 46 -1.87 11.75 7.73
N MET A 47 -2.80 12.16 8.59
CA MET A 47 -3.92 11.30 8.97
C MET A 47 -4.78 11.00 7.75
N PRO A 48 -5.39 9.79 7.66
CA PRO A 48 -6.30 9.45 6.58
C PRO A 48 -7.45 10.46 6.46
N LEU A 49 -7.90 10.70 5.23
CA LEU A 49 -9.07 11.55 4.97
C LEU A 49 -10.28 11.03 5.76
N ALA A 50 -11.01 11.91 6.43
CA ALA A 50 -12.17 11.54 7.25
C ALA A 50 -13.19 10.69 6.47
N GLY A 51 -13.47 11.06 5.21
CA GLY A 51 -14.38 10.30 4.35
C GLY A 51 -13.94 8.85 4.07
N LEU A 52 -12.64 8.56 4.07
CA LEU A 52 -12.15 7.18 3.96
C LEU A 52 -12.46 6.39 5.23
N VAL A 53 -12.23 6.99 6.39
CA VAL A 53 -12.50 6.35 7.69
C VAL A 53 -14.00 6.11 7.87
N ASP A 54 -14.83 7.08 7.48
CA ASP A 54 -16.28 6.97 7.56
C ASP A 54 -16.83 5.89 6.63
N ALA A 55 -16.32 5.80 5.40
CA ALA A 55 -16.68 4.73 4.46
C ALA A 55 -16.30 3.35 5.02
N ILE A 56 -15.09 3.18 5.57
CA ILE A 56 -14.69 1.92 6.20
C ILE A 56 -15.64 1.55 7.34
N ARG A 57 -15.98 2.50 8.22
CA ARG A 57 -16.89 2.25 9.35
C ARG A 57 -18.28 1.84 8.87
N ALA A 58 -18.84 2.56 7.89
CA ALA A 58 -20.16 2.28 7.35
C ALA A 58 -20.25 0.89 6.68
N HIS A 59 -19.17 0.45 6.03
CA HIS A 59 -19.15 -0.81 5.30
C HIS A 59 -18.51 -1.98 6.08
N ALA A 60 -18.07 -1.77 7.32
CA ALA A 60 -17.51 -2.83 8.16
C ALA A 60 -18.56 -3.82 8.66
N VAL A 61 -19.84 -3.41 8.77
CA VAL A 61 -20.94 -4.29 9.15
C VAL A 61 -21.55 -4.92 7.89
N PRO A 62 -21.59 -6.25 7.78
CA PRO A 62 -22.11 -6.90 6.58
C PRO A 62 -23.62 -6.70 6.44
N GLN A 63 -24.06 -6.24 5.27
CA GLN A 63 -25.48 -5.98 4.99
C GLN A 63 -26.17 -7.15 4.28
N ASN A 64 -25.41 -8.08 3.71
CA ASN A 64 -25.92 -9.30 3.10
C ASN A 64 -24.89 -10.44 3.15
N LYS A 65 -25.32 -11.66 2.83
CA LYS A 65 -24.47 -12.87 2.89
C LYS A 65 -23.23 -12.84 1.98
N ASN A 66 -23.25 -12.00 0.95
CA ASN A 66 -22.17 -11.88 -0.04
C ASN A 66 -21.24 -10.68 0.23
N TRP A 67 -21.43 -9.97 1.35
CA TRP A 67 -20.79 -8.68 1.59
C TRP A 67 -19.25 -8.74 1.53
N PHE A 68 -18.66 -9.84 2.00
CA PHE A 68 -17.22 -10.09 1.98
C PHE A 68 -16.82 -11.23 1.03
N SER A 69 -17.70 -11.60 0.10
CA SER A 69 -17.38 -12.60 -0.93
C SER A 69 -16.30 -12.09 -1.88
N TYR A 70 -15.78 -12.97 -2.74
CA TYR A 70 -14.86 -12.57 -3.81
C TYR A 70 -15.49 -11.47 -4.66
N LYS A 71 -14.85 -10.30 -4.64
CA LYS A 71 -15.16 -9.15 -5.48
C LYS A 71 -14.07 -9.02 -6.53
N THR A 72 -14.47 -8.89 -7.78
CA THR A 72 -13.58 -8.45 -8.86
C THR A 72 -13.76 -6.94 -9.01
N SER A 73 -13.59 -6.42 -10.22
CA SER A 73 -13.94 -5.04 -10.52
C SER A 73 -15.46 -4.91 -10.60
N GLU A 74 -16.11 -4.64 -9.45
CA GLU A 74 -17.55 -4.38 -9.38
C GLU A 74 -17.92 -3.18 -10.26
N GLU A 75 -19.06 -3.27 -10.95
CA GLU A 75 -19.50 -2.27 -11.93
C GLU A 75 -19.63 -0.87 -11.31
N GLU A 76 -20.15 -0.78 -10.08
CA GLU A 76 -20.41 0.50 -9.41
C GLU A 76 -19.12 1.28 -9.08
N PRO A 77 -18.11 0.69 -8.40
CA PRO A 77 -16.80 1.33 -8.23
C PRO A 77 -16.10 1.66 -9.55
N GLN A 78 -16.21 0.81 -10.57
CA GLN A 78 -15.62 1.07 -11.89
C GLN A 78 -16.24 2.31 -12.54
N LYS A 79 -17.58 2.39 -12.55
CA LYS A 79 -18.31 3.52 -13.12
C LYS A 79 -17.99 4.81 -12.36
N PHE A 80 -17.96 4.77 -11.03
CA PHE A 80 -17.57 5.92 -10.21
C PHE A 80 -16.17 6.44 -10.57
N LEU A 81 -15.18 5.54 -10.67
CA LEU A 81 -13.81 5.92 -11.02
C LEU A 81 -13.72 6.47 -12.45
N ALA A 82 -14.35 5.80 -13.43
CA ALA A 82 -14.36 6.27 -14.82
C ALA A 82 -14.93 7.68 -14.92
N GLU A 83 -16.12 7.92 -14.36
CA GLU A 83 -16.75 9.23 -14.35
C GLU A 83 -15.91 10.30 -13.64
N ARG A 84 -15.29 9.95 -12.50
CA ARG A 84 -14.43 10.86 -11.74
C ARG A 84 -13.17 11.24 -12.50
N MET A 85 -12.50 10.25 -13.08
CA MET A 85 -11.28 10.45 -13.85
C MET A 85 -11.58 11.26 -15.11
N THR A 86 -12.66 10.95 -15.83
CA THR A 86 -13.09 11.75 -16.99
C THR A 86 -13.35 13.21 -16.62
N ARG A 87 -14.05 13.48 -15.51
CA ARG A 87 -14.26 14.87 -15.06
C ARG A 87 -12.96 15.60 -14.70
N GLN A 88 -11.96 14.89 -14.19
CA GLN A 88 -10.70 15.48 -13.76
C GLN A 88 -9.67 15.62 -14.89
N LEU A 89 -9.72 14.73 -15.88
CA LEU A 89 -8.67 14.56 -16.90
C LEU A 89 -9.15 14.81 -18.34
N GLY A 90 -10.47 14.81 -18.61
CA GLY A 90 -11.08 14.96 -19.95
C GLY A 90 -11.67 13.66 -20.51
#